data_AF-A0AAW3WGK2-F1
#
_entry.id   AF-A0AAW3WGK2-F1
#
_cell.length_a   1.000
_cell.length_b   1.000
_cell.length_c   1.000
_cell.angle_alpha   90.00
_cell.angle_beta   90.00
_cell.angle_gamma   90.00
#
_symmetry.space_group_name_H-M   'P 1'
#
loop_
_entity.id
_entity.type
_entity.pdbx_description
1 polymer ?
#
loop_
_entity_poly.entity_id
_entity_poly.type
_entity_poly.pdbx_seq_one_letter_code
_entity_poly.pdbx_strand_id
1 'polypeptide(L)' 'IVHGKGTGILRKAINDMLKRHPHVKAYRLGAYGEGGDGVTMVELKA' A
#
# COMPACT_ATOMS: atom_id res chain seq x y z
N ILE A 1 -1.87 -3.40 -3.97
CA ILE A 1 -2.86 -3.92 -2.99
C ILE A 1 -4.08 -3.02 -3.00
N VAL A 2 -5.21 -3.51 -3.49
CA VAL A 2 -6.49 -2.76 -3.45
C VAL A 2 -7.14 -3.05 -2.10
N HIS A 3 -7.29 -2.02 -1.26
CA HIS A 3 -7.90 -2.14 0.06
C HIS A 3 -9.11 -1.21 0.25
N GLY A 4 -9.42 -0.37 -0.74
CA GLY A 4 -10.49 0.62 -0.67
C GLY A 4 -10.14 1.79 0.25
N LYS A 5 -10.97 2.84 0.21
CA LYS A 5 -10.74 4.05 1.01
C LYS A 5 -11.27 3.89 2.43
N GLY A 6 -12.58 3.66 2.55
CA GLY A 6 -13.28 3.45 3.83
C GLY A 6 -12.85 4.45 4.91
N THR A 7 -12.75 3.98 6.15
CA THR A 7 -12.17 4.73 7.27
C THR A 7 -10.64 4.71 7.30
N GLY A 8 -9.99 4.08 6.31
CA GLY A 8 -8.53 3.98 6.22
C GLY A 8 -7.87 2.96 7.17
N ILE A 9 -8.66 2.16 7.92
CA ILE A 9 -8.11 1.15 8.85
C ILE A 9 -7.21 0.16 8.11
N LEU A 10 -7.66 -0.38 6.97
CA LEU A 10 -6.87 -1.31 6.17
C LEU A 10 -5.62 -0.65 5.59
N ARG A 11 -5.73 0.58 5.07
CA ARG A 11 -4.58 1.35 4.58
C ARG A 11 -3.50 1.47 5.64
N LYS A 12 -3.88 1.84 6.87
CA LYS A 12 -2.94 1.97 7.99
C LYS A 12 -2.29 0.63 8.35
N ALA A 13 -3.09 -0.42 8.56
CA ALA A 13 -2.58 -1.74 8.92
C ALA A 13 -1.65 -2.33 7.85
N ILE A 14 -2.00 -2.17 6.58
CA ILE A 14 -1.17 -2.61 5.45
C ILE A 14 0.14 -1.83 5.42
N ASN A 15 0.12 -0.50 5.54
CA ASN A 15 1.34 0.30 5.54
C ASN A 15 2.26 -0.03 6.73
N ASP A 16 1.69 -0.27 7.92
CA ASP A 16 2.43 -0.68 9.11
C ASP A 16 3.13 -2.04 8.89
N MET A 17 2.44 -3.00 8.25
CA MET A 17 3.00 -4.31 7.88
C MET A 17 4.11 -4.19 6.82
N LEU A 18 3.87 -3.45 5.73
CA LEU A 18 4.81 -3.30 4.61
C LEU A 18 6.13 -2.67 5.04
N LYS A 19 6.10 -1.74 6.01
CA LYS A 19 7.30 -1.08 6.56
C LYS A 19 8.37 -2.05 7.07
N ARG A 20 7.97 -3.25 7.50
CA ARG A 20 8.87 -4.26 8.09
C ARG A 20 8.94 -5.54 7.25
N HIS A 21 8.24 -5.60 6.12
CA HIS A 21 8.12 -6.84 5.37
C HIS A 21 9.42 -7.14 4.59
N PRO A 22 10.07 -8.29 4.81
CA PRO A 22 11.43 -8.55 4.31
C PRO A 22 11.54 -8.55 2.78
N HIS A 23 10.47 -8.90 2.07
CA HIS A 23 10.43 -8.90 0.60
C HIS A 23 10.04 -7.57 -0.05
N VAL A 24 9.70 -6.55 0.75
CA VAL A 24 9.32 -5.23 0.20
C VAL A 24 10.57 -4.38 0.00
N LYS A 25 10.71 -3.82 -1.20
CA LYS A 25 11.75 -2.83 -1.52
C LYS A 25 11.24 -1.42 -1.24
N ALA A 26 10.05 -1.09 -1.71
CA ALA A 26 9.40 0.20 -1.48
C ALA A 26 7.87 0.07 -1.56
N TYR A 27 7.15 1.03 -1.00
CA TYR A 27 5.70 1.14 -1.17
C TYR A 27 5.24 2.60 -1.12
N ARG A 28 4.13 2.89 -1.80
CA ARG A 28 3.48 4.22 -1.83
C ARG A 28 1.97 4.07 -2.05
N LEU A 29 1.22 5.14 -1.82
CA LEU A 29 -0.18 5.19 -2.27
C LEU A 29 -0.25 5.24 -3.80
N GLY A 30 -1.37 4.79 -4.35
CA GLY A 30 -1.69 4.92 -5.77
C GLY A 30 -1.81 6.38 -6.17
N ALA A 31 -1.37 6.71 -7.38
CA ALA A 31 -1.56 7.99 -8.03
C ALA A 31 -2.97 8.10 -8.65
N TYR A 32 -3.25 9.25 -9.26
CA TYR A 32 -4.44 9.42 -10.10
C TYR A 32 -4.43 8.39 -11.25
N GLY A 33 -5.55 7.71 -11.47
CA GLY A 33 -5.65 6.59 -12.43
C GLY A 33 -5.19 5.23 -11.89
N GLU A 34 -4.44 5.17 -10.79
CA GLU A 34 -4.02 3.91 -10.14
C GLU A 34 -4.94 3.48 -8.97
N GLY A 35 -6.04 4.21 -8.76
CA GLY A 35 -6.97 4.00 -7.64
C GLY A 35 -6.72 4.88 -6.41
N GLY A 36 -5.73 5.78 -6.46
CA GLY A 36 -5.49 6.79 -5.44
C GLY A 36 -5.18 6.20 -4.06
N ASP A 37 -5.69 6.85 -3.02
CA ASP A 37 -5.50 6.49 -1.62
C ASP A 37 -6.23 5.21 -1.16
N GLY A 38 -6.99 4.56 -2.06
CA GLY A 38 -7.61 3.25 -1.85
C GLY A 38 -6.72 2.07 -2.30
N VAL A 39 -5.53 2.37 -2.82
CA VAL A 39 -4.57 1.39 -3.32
C VAL A 39 -3.18 1.71 -2.76
N THR A 40 -2.46 0.68 -2.31
CA THR A 40 -1.04 0.76 -2.00
C THR A 40 -0.25 0.02 -3.09
N MET A 41 0.62 0.74 -3.79
CA MET A 41 1.59 0.19 -4.74
C MET A 41 2.78 -0.36 -3.97
N VAL A 42 3.23 -1.56 -4.30
CA VAL A 42 4.34 -2.25 -3.62
C VAL A 42 5.35 -2.69 -4.66
N GLU A 43 6.60 -2.27 -4.50
CA GLU A 43 7.73 -2.78 -5.23
C GLU A 43 8.39 -3.89 -4.39
N LEU A 44 8.53 -5.08 -4.96
CA LEU A 44 9.17 -6.22 -4.32
C LEU A 44 10.67 -6.25 -4.64
N LYS A 45 11.46 -6.87 -3.77
CA LYS A 45 12.86 -7.17 -4.05
C LYS A 45 12.95 -8.24 -5.15
N ALA A 46 13.99 -8.13 -5.98
CA ALA A 46 14.36 -9.16 -6.95
C ALA A 46 14.98 -10.37 -6.25
#